data_AF-A0A4R8EEF0-F1
#
_entry.id   AF-A0A4R8EEF0-F1
#
_cell.length_a   1.000
_cell.length_b   1.000
_cell.length_c   1.000
_cell.angle_alpha   90.00
_cell.angle_beta   90.00
_cell.angle_gamma   90.00
#
_symmetry.space_group_name_H-M   'P 1'
#
loop_
_entity.id
_entity.type
_entity.pdbx_description
1 polymer ?
#
loop_
_entity_poly.entity_id
_entity_poly.type
_entity_poly.pdbx_seq_one_letter_code
_entity_poly.pdbx_strand_id
1 'polypeptide(L)'
;MTKEELITNIDRLITTTSQSPGGGLAQSIEFLKNYIGKDNSFLKTLEKINPFGHNSGISVEVSTILKALKGYVENDLLRKISLEREIQIETVSDYLEQAESLLNDKGVHPAAAAVLIGASLEEFLRNWLEDLEFDISTIKNSLDAYTQELKKLNKISKQDLKDITSWGGTRNDAAHGHWENVNDRQRIKLMLEGVNLFMRKYSEG
;
A
#
# COMPACT_ATOMS: atom_id res chain seq x y z
N MET A 1 -12.03 -7.62 1.00
CA MET A 1 -13.24 -7.84 0.19
C MET A 1 -12.81 -8.02 -1.25
N THR A 2 -13.27 -9.06 -1.92
CA THR A 2 -12.96 -9.30 -3.33
C THR A 2 -13.79 -8.39 -4.25
N LYS A 3 -13.43 -8.33 -5.54
CA LYS A 3 -14.20 -7.61 -6.57
C LYS A 3 -15.65 -8.11 -6.64
N GLU A 4 -15.84 -9.42 -6.61
CA GLU A 4 -17.15 -10.07 -6.67
C GLU A 4 -18.00 -9.76 -5.42
N GLU A 5 -17.38 -9.76 -4.25
CA GLU A 5 -18.03 -9.38 -3.00
C GLU A 5 -18.45 -7.90 -3.02
N LEU A 6 -17.60 -7.00 -3.53
CA LEU A 6 -17.93 -5.59 -3.69
C LEU A 6 -19.15 -5.41 -4.60
N ILE A 7 -19.13 -6.02 -5.79
CA ILE A 7 -20.24 -5.95 -6.76
C ILE A 7 -21.53 -6.49 -6.14
N THR A 8 -21.46 -7.64 -5.47
CA THR A 8 -22.62 -8.25 -4.79
C THR A 8 -23.21 -7.33 -3.73
N ASN A 9 -22.36 -6.67 -2.91
CA ASN A 9 -22.83 -5.73 -1.91
C ASN A 9 -23.43 -4.47 -2.54
N ILE A 10 -22.88 -3.96 -3.64
CA ILE A 10 -23.44 -2.84 -4.38
C ILE A 10 -24.85 -3.17 -4.91
N ASP A 11 -25.06 -4.37 -5.48
CA ASP A 11 -26.39 -4.80 -5.95
C ASP A 11 -27.41 -4.91 -4.81
N ARG A 12 -26.97 -5.40 -3.64
CA ARG A 12 -27.79 -5.43 -2.42
C ARG A 12 -28.17 -4.01 -1.98
N LEU A 13 -27.24 -3.06 -1.99
CA LEU A 13 -27.50 -1.66 -1.63
C LEU A 13 -28.47 -0.98 -2.59
N ILE A 14 -28.38 -1.25 -3.90
CA ILE A 14 -29.36 -0.77 -4.89
C ILE A 14 -30.77 -1.28 -4.55
N THR A 15 -30.88 -2.56 -4.18
CA THR A 15 -32.15 -3.16 -3.76
C THR A 15 -32.68 -2.52 -2.48
N THR A 16 -31.83 -2.36 -1.46
CA THR A 16 -32.18 -1.70 -0.20
C THR A 16 -32.66 -0.27 -0.41
N THR A 17 -31.98 0.50 -1.26
CA THR A 17 -32.35 1.89 -1.58
C THR A 17 -33.72 1.98 -2.26
N SER A 18 -34.12 0.95 -3.01
CA SER A 18 -35.47 0.88 -3.60
C SER A 18 -36.56 0.65 -2.55
N GLN A 19 -36.24 -0.05 -1.46
CA GLN A 19 -37.18 -0.40 -0.39
C GLN A 19 -37.21 0.65 0.74
N SER A 20 -36.06 1.23 1.07
CA SER A 20 -35.87 2.23 2.12
C SER A 20 -34.85 3.27 1.65
N PRO A 21 -35.29 4.37 1.01
CA PRO A 21 -34.37 5.32 0.39
C PRO A 21 -33.39 5.97 1.38
N GLY A 22 -33.89 6.46 2.52
CA GLY A 22 -33.05 7.04 3.56
C GLY A 22 -32.11 6.01 4.21
N GLY A 23 -32.60 4.79 4.45
CA GLY A 23 -31.78 3.69 4.98
C GLY A 23 -30.70 3.23 3.99
N GLY A 24 -31.04 3.16 2.71
CA GLY A 24 -30.13 2.82 1.62
C GLY A 24 -29.04 3.87 1.44
N LEU A 25 -29.38 5.16 1.52
CA LEU A 25 -28.40 6.26 1.53
C LEU A 25 -27.39 6.10 2.67
N ALA A 26 -27.88 5.93 3.91
CA ALA A 26 -27.02 5.78 5.08
C ALA A 26 -26.12 4.54 4.99
N GLN A 27 -26.66 3.40 4.58
CA GLN A 27 -25.88 2.17 4.38
C GLN A 27 -24.84 2.31 3.27
N SER A 28 -25.16 3.02 2.19
CA SER A 28 -24.23 3.26 1.09
C SER A 28 -23.05 4.12 1.53
N ILE A 29 -23.30 5.19 2.29
CA ILE A 29 -22.25 6.06 2.84
C ILE A 29 -21.28 5.24 3.71
N GLU A 30 -21.81 4.45 4.65
CA GLU A 30 -20.98 3.62 5.53
C GLU A 30 -20.23 2.52 4.77
N PHE A 31 -20.87 1.91 3.78
CA PHE A 31 -20.21 0.93 2.92
C PHE A 31 -19.02 1.53 2.17
N LEU A 32 -19.19 2.69 1.54
CA LEU A 32 -18.09 3.34 0.81
C LEU A 32 -16.95 3.75 1.75
N LYS A 33 -17.27 4.31 2.93
CA LYS A 33 -16.25 4.67 3.94
C LYS A 33 -15.40 3.48 4.38
N ASN A 34 -16.02 2.32 4.54
CA ASN A 34 -15.37 1.13 5.09
C ASN A 34 -14.63 0.31 4.02
N TYR A 35 -15.10 0.30 2.78
CA TYR A 35 -14.59 -0.65 1.77
C TYR A 35 -14.01 0.00 0.50
N ILE A 36 -14.34 1.26 0.22
CA ILE A 36 -13.79 2.01 -0.92
C ILE A 36 -12.79 3.07 -0.46
N GLY A 37 -13.02 3.68 0.69
CA GLY A 37 -12.18 4.72 1.29
C GLY A 37 -12.95 6.01 1.58
N LYS A 38 -12.40 6.84 2.46
CA LYS A 38 -13.05 8.09 2.91
C LYS A 38 -12.90 9.24 1.92
N ASP A 39 -11.94 9.15 1.00
CA ASP A 39 -11.69 10.19 0.01
C ASP A 39 -11.96 9.67 -1.40
N ASN A 40 -13.23 9.69 -1.82
CA ASN A 40 -13.59 9.34 -3.19
C ASN A 40 -14.81 10.14 -3.68
N SER A 41 -14.88 10.33 -4.99
CA SER A 41 -15.94 11.13 -5.62
C SER A 41 -17.33 10.53 -5.46
N PHE A 42 -17.48 9.20 -5.37
CA PHE A 42 -18.78 8.56 -5.17
C PHE A 42 -19.34 8.89 -3.79
N LEU A 43 -18.52 8.77 -2.74
CA LEU A 43 -18.88 9.10 -1.37
C LEU A 43 -19.22 10.59 -1.21
N LYS A 44 -18.37 11.48 -1.72
CA LYS A 44 -18.62 12.94 -1.73
C LYS A 44 -19.92 13.30 -2.45
N THR A 45 -20.35 12.51 -3.43
CA THR A 45 -21.62 12.73 -4.14
C THR A 45 -22.79 12.22 -3.31
N LEU A 46 -22.69 11.04 -2.70
CA LEU A 46 -23.72 10.51 -1.79
C LEU A 46 -23.97 11.43 -0.59
N GLU A 47 -22.91 11.96 0.02
CA GLU A 47 -23.00 12.85 1.20
C GLU A 47 -23.67 14.20 0.89
N LYS A 48 -23.81 14.58 -0.39
CA LYS A 48 -24.54 15.78 -0.83
C LYS A 48 -26.05 15.55 -1.00
N ILE A 49 -26.50 14.31 -1.01
CA ILE A 49 -27.92 13.99 -1.18
C ILE A 49 -28.67 14.43 0.09
N ASN A 50 -29.74 15.20 -0.09
CA ASN A 50 -30.57 15.64 1.03
C ASN A 50 -31.36 14.43 1.59
N PRO A 51 -31.09 13.97 2.84
CA PRO A 51 -31.77 12.81 3.41
C PRO A 51 -33.26 13.05 3.71
N PHE A 52 -33.69 14.31 3.73
CA PHE A 52 -35.08 14.73 3.92
C PHE A 52 -35.79 15.05 2.60
N GLY A 53 -35.17 14.74 1.46
CA GLY A 53 -35.78 14.89 0.13
C GLY A 53 -36.91 13.90 -0.14
N HIS A 54 -37.52 14.01 -1.32
CA HIS A 54 -38.52 13.05 -1.75
C HIS A 54 -37.91 11.64 -1.90
N ASN A 55 -38.56 10.63 -1.31
CA ASN A 55 -38.12 9.24 -1.34
C ASN A 55 -37.77 8.71 -2.73
N SER A 56 -38.55 9.06 -3.75
CA SER A 56 -38.28 8.68 -5.14
C SER A 56 -36.99 9.33 -5.68
N GLY A 57 -36.75 10.59 -5.35
CA GLY A 57 -35.51 11.30 -5.73
C GLY A 57 -34.29 10.68 -5.08
N ILE A 58 -34.33 10.46 -3.76
CA ILE A 58 -33.24 9.81 -3.02
C ILE A 58 -32.92 8.43 -3.62
N SER A 59 -33.96 7.63 -3.89
CA SER A 59 -33.78 6.28 -4.44
C SER A 59 -33.11 6.27 -5.80
N VAL A 60 -33.53 7.17 -6.70
CA VAL A 60 -32.95 7.32 -8.04
C VAL A 60 -31.51 7.81 -7.97
N GLU A 61 -31.23 8.85 -7.18
CA GLU A 61 -29.90 9.44 -7.06
C GLU A 61 -28.89 8.44 -6.50
N VAL A 62 -29.21 7.81 -5.37
CA VAL A 62 -28.34 6.79 -4.75
C VAL A 62 -28.13 5.61 -5.68
N SER A 63 -29.19 5.07 -6.30
CA SER A 63 -29.07 3.93 -7.22
C SER A 63 -28.23 4.27 -8.45
N THR A 64 -28.30 5.51 -8.94
CA THR A 64 -27.49 5.97 -10.07
C THR A 64 -26.01 5.98 -9.71
N ILE A 65 -25.67 6.52 -8.53
CA ILE A 65 -24.28 6.57 -8.05
C ILE A 65 -23.75 5.15 -7.79
N LEU A 66 -24.54 4.28 -7.17
CA LEU A 66 -24.15 2.88 -6.92
C LEU A 66 -23.95 2.10 -8.22
N LYS A 67 -24.78 2.30 -9.25
CA LYS A 67 -24.56 1.69 -10.57
C LYS A 67 -23.29 2.20 -11.24
N ALA A 68 -22.99 3.49 -11.13
CA ALA A 68 -21.74 4.05 -11.62
C ALA A 68 -20.53 3.47 -10.87
N LEU A 69 -20.62 3.31 -9.54
CA LEU A 69 -19.60 2.65 -8.73
C LEU A 69 -19.43 1.18 -9.13
N LYS A 70 -20.52 0.45 -9.38
CA LYS A 70 -20.48 -0.92 -9.87
C LYS A 70 -19.72 -1.00 -11.19
N GLY A 71 -20.07 -0.17 -12.17
CA GLY A 71 -19.37 -0.12 -13.46
C GLY A 71 -17.89 0.27 -13.30
N TYR A 72 -17.57 1.17 -12.37
CA TYR A 72 -16.19 1.53 -12.04
C TYR A 72 -15.38 0.33 -11.51
N VAL A 73 -15.97 -0.46 -10.62
CA VAL A 73 -15.37 -1.70 -10.09
C VAL A 73 -15.28 -2.77 -11.17
N GLU A 74 -16.32 -2.97 -11.97
CA GLU A 74 -16.36 -3.96 -13.07
C GLU A 74 -15.26 -3.72 -14.10
N ASN A 75 -14.96 -2.44 -14.39
CA ASN A 75 -13.90 -2.01 -15.32
C ASN A 75 -12.49 -1.97 -14.69
N ASP A 76 -12.30 -2.53 -13.49
CA ASP A 76 -10.99 -2.59 -12.80
C ASP A 76 -10.36 -1.21 -12.53
N LEU A 77 -11.20 -0.18 -12.36
CA LEU A 77 -10.73 1.17 -12.07
C LEU A 77 -10.53 1.42 -10.57
N LEU A 78 -11.03 0.52 -9.72
CA LEU A 78 -10.81 0.58 -8.27
C LEU A 78 -9.40 0.09 -7.92
N ARG A 79 -8.49 1.04 -7.69
CA ARG A 79 -7.13 0.78 -7.21
C ARG A 79 -7.05 0.92 -5.70
N LYS A 80 -6.29 0.04 -5.05
CA LYS A 80 -6.02 0.10 -3.60
C LYS A 80 -4.90 1.08 -3.24
N ILE A 81 -3.92 1.20 -4.13
CA ILE A 81 -2.78 2.10 -4.03
C ILE A 81 -2.74 3.00 -5.28
N SER A 82 -2.04 4.12 -5.21
CA SER A 82 -1.83 4.99 -6.37
C SER A 82 -1.09 4.25 -7.49
N LEU A 83 -1.31 4.65 -8.75
CA LEU A 83 -0.59 4.08 -9.90
C LEU A 83 0.92 4.34 -9.78
N GLU A 84 1.27 5.52 -9.30
CA GLU A 84 2.63 5.93 -9.00
C GLU A 84 3.27 4.96 -8.00
N ARG A 85 2.57 4.62 -6.92
CA ARG A 85 3.03 3.67 -5.91
C ARG A 85 3.20 2.26 -6.46
N GLU A 86 2.29 1.82 -7.32
CA GLU A 86 2.37 0.51 -7.98
C GLU A 86 3.64 0.39 -8.84
N ILE A 87 3.89 1.37 -9.70
CA ILE A 87 5.10 1.43 -10.54
C ILE A 87 6.38 1.46 -9.70
N GLN A 88 6.37 2.20 -8.59
CA GLN A 88 7.49 2.24 -7.65
C GLN A 88 7.77 0.89 -7.01
N ILE A 89 6.72 0.14 -6.62
CA ILE A 89 6.86 -1.21 -6.06
C ILE A 89 7.41 -2.19 -7.09
N GLU A 90 6.95 -2.10 -8.36
CA GLU A 90 7.50 -2.90 -9.46
C GLU A 90 9.00 -2.61 -9.65
N THR A 91 9.38 -1.33 -9.72
CA THR A 91 10.79 -0.91 -9.87
C THR A 91 11.67 -1.43 -8.73
N VAL A 92 11.18 -1.35 -7.49
CA VAL A 92 11.88 -1.89 -6.31
C VAL A 92 12.00 -3.42 -6.39
N SER A 93 10.98 -4.11 -6.89
CA SER A 93 10.99 -5.57 -7.06
C SER A 93 12.04 -5.99 -8.09
N ASP A 94 12.14 -5.28 -9.22
CA ASP A 94 13.19 -5.50 -10.22
C ASP A 94 14.61 -5.34 -9.63
N TYR A 95 14.80 -4.39 -8.71
CA TYR A 95 16.09 -4.22 -8.02
C TYR A 95 16.39 -5.37 -7.05
N LEU A 96 15.38 -5.94 -6.41
CA LEU A 96 15.57 -7.12 -5.55
C LEU A 96 15.89 -8.38 -6.37
N GLU A 97 15.32 -8.54 -7.57
CA GLU A 97 15.71 -9.61 -8.50
C GLU A 97 17.16 -9.45 -9.01
N GLN A 98 17.59 -8.22 -9.26
CA GLN A 98 18.99 -7.92 -9.55
C GLN A 98 19.90 -8.25 -8.36
N ALA A 99 19.47 -7.93 -7.13
CA ALA A 99 20.22 -8.29 -5.94
C ALA A 99 20.33 -9.81 -5.76
N GLU A 100 19.26 -10.55 -6.05
CA GLU A 100 19.28 -12.01 -6.09
C GLU A 100 20.28 -12.53 -7.12
N SER A 101 20.30 -11.94 -8.32
CA SER A 101 21.24 -12.30 -9.38
C SER A 101 22.70 -12.08 -8.95
N LEU A 102 23.01 -10.92 -8.35
CA LEU A 102 24.33 -10.63 -7.76
C LEU A 102 24.68 -11.63 -6.65
N LEU A 103 23.69 -12.04 -5.85
CA LEU A 103 23.88 -13.00 -4.78
C LEU A 103 24.04 -14.44 -5.29
N ASN A 104 23.56 -14.77 -6.48
CA ASN A 104 23.77 -16.08 -7.09
C ASN A 104 25.10 -16.18 -7.85
N ASP A 105 25.68 -15.04 -8.25
CA ASP A 105 27.01 -15.00 -8.83
C ASP A 105 28.11 -15.19 -7.76
N LYS A 106 28.86 -16.29 -7.88
CA LYS A 106 29.97 -16.63 -6.98
C LYS A 106 31.19 -15.72 -7.18
N GLY A 107 31.33 -15.08 -8.33
CA GLY A 107 32.39 -14.11 -8.63
C GLY A 107 32.15 -12.72 -8.03
N VAL A 108 30.91 -12.44 -7.60
CA VAL A 108 30.53 -11.16 -7.00
C VAL A 108 30.52 -11.27 -5.48
N HIS A 109 31.09 -10.28 -4.80
CA HIS A 109 31.05 -10.23 -3.34
C HIS A 109 29.60 -9.96 -2.86
N PRO A 110 29.06 -10.70 -1.87
CA PRO A 110 27.67 -10.57 -1.41
C PRO A 110 27.29 -9.18 -0.89
N ALA A 111 28.28 -8.37 -0.51
CA ALA A 111 28.08 -6.98 -0.14
C ALA A 111 27.39 -6.14 -1.25
N ALA A 112 27.64 -6.44 -2.53
CA ALA A 112 26.98 -5.75 -3.65
C ALA A 112 25.45 -5.97 -3.60
N ALA A 113 25.02 -7.21 -3.35
CA ALA A 113 23.63 -7.54 -3.14
C ALA A 113 23.08 -6.86 -1.87
N ALA A 114 23.82 -6.88 -0.76
CA ALA A 114 23.39 -6.24 0.50
C ALA A 114 23.14 -4.73 0.35
N VAL A 115 23.99 -4.02 -0.40
CA VAL A 115 23.79 -2.59 -0.72
C VAL A 115 22.52 -2.40 -1.54
N LEU A 116 22.32 -3.20 -2.59
CA LEU A 116 21.16 -3.08 -3.47
C LEU A 116 19.85 -3.41 -2.74
N ILE A 117 19.83 -4.44 -1.90
CA ILE A 117 18.67 -4.80 -1.05
C ILE A 117 18.31 -3.63 -0.13
N GLY A 118 19.31 -3.08 0.57
CA GLY A 118 19.05 -1.98 1.51
C GLY A 118 18.66 -0.67 0.82
N ALA A 119 19.20 -0.37 -0.38
CA ALA A 119 18.76 0.77 -1.18
C ALA A 119 17.31 0.59 -1.67
N SER A 120 16.94 -0.62 -2.10
CA SER A 120 15.58 -0.97 -2.51
C SER A 120 14.59 -0.82 -1.36
N LEU A 121 14.98 -1.25 -0.15
CA LEU A 121 14.19 -1.05 1.07
C LEU A 121 14.05 0.44 1.44
N GLU A 122 15.14 1.21 1.37
CA GLU A 122 15.10 2.66 1.65
C GLU A 122 14.12 3.38 0.72
N GLU A 123 14.19 3.09 -0.59
CA GLU A 123 13.32 3.68 -1.60
C GLU A 123 11.86 3.26 -1.39
N PHE A 124 11.60 1.99 -1.07
CA PHE A 124 10.25 1.51 -0.74
C PHE A 124 9.62 2.27 0.44
N LEU A 125 10.38 2.49 1.52
CA LEU A 125 9.91 3.20 2.71
C LEU A 125 9.72 4.69 2.44
N ARG A 126 10.63 5.31 1.69
CA ARG A 126 10.53 6.70 1.26
C ARG A 126 9.25 6.93 0.46
N ASN A 127 9.05 6.14 -0.59
CA ASN A 127 7.89 6.21 -1.45
C ASN A 127 6.58 5.94 -0.68
N TRP A 128 6.64 5.16 0.40
CA TRP A 128 5.46 4.90 1.23
C TRP A 128 5.07 6.15 2.04
N LEU A 129 6.05 6.90 2.54
CA LEU A 129 5.78 8.17 3.21
C LEU A 129 5.21 9.21 2.24
N GLU A 130 5.72 9.27 1.01
CA GLU A 130 5.18 10.14 -0.04
C GLU A 130 3.72 9.82 -0.38
N ASP A 131 3.36 8.54 -0.49
CA ASP A 131 1.96 8.10 -0.72
C ASP A 131 1.03 8.41 0.47
N LEU A 132 1.61 8.57 1.67
CA LEU A 132 0.90 9.04 2.87
C LEU A 132 0.85 10.58 2.98
N GLU A 133 1.26 11.29 1.92
CA GLU A 133 1.38 12.76 1.86
C GLU A 133 2.29 13.34 2.96
N PHE A 134 3.24 12.56 3.45
CA PHE A 134 4.22 13.03 4.43
C PHE A 134 5.29 13.90 3.75
N ASP A 135 5.60 15.05 4.34
CA ASP A 135 6.65 15.94 3.84
C ASP A 135 8.05 15.40 4.17
N ILE A 136 8.63 14.66 3.22
CA ILE A 136 9.95 14.05 3.34
C ILE A 136 11.08 15.08 3.54
N SER A 137 10.88 16.33 3.13
CA SER A 137 11.90 17.38 3.30
C SER A 137 12.17 17.73 4.77
N THR A 138 11.25 17.33 5.66
CA THR A 138 11.34 17.59 7.11
C THR A 138 12.25 16.60 7.85
N ILE A 139 12.69 15.53 7.19
CA ILE A 139 13.51 14.48 7.79
C ILE A 139 14.76 14.21 6.95
N LYS A 140 15.75 13.55 7.56
CA LYS A 140 16.95 13.12 6.84
C LYS A 140 16.58 12.07 5.80
N ASN A 141 17.14 12.17 4.60
CA ASN A 141 17.05 11.11 3.60
C ASN A 141 17.89 9.91 4.03
N SER A 142 17.24 8.94 4.68
CA SER A 142 17.86 7.72 5.21
C SER A 142 16.81 6.70 5.63
N LEU A 143 17.13 5.42 5.45
CA LEU A 143 16.31 4.28 5.86
C LEU A 143 15.85 4.37 7.32
N ASP A 144 16.72 4.76 8.26
CA ASP A 144 16.34 4.89 9.67
C ASP A 144 15.27 5.97 9.88
N ALA A 145 15.45 7.17 9.33
CA ALA A 145 14.48 8.25 9.45
C ALA A 145 13.11 7.86 8.89
N TYR A 146 13.08 7.23 7.72
CA TYR A 146 11.84 6.75 7.10
C TYR A 146 11.14 5.70 7.97
N THR A 147 11.91 4.77 8.53
CA THR A 147 11.38 3.73 9.42
C THR A 147 10.78 4.32 10.70
N GLN A 148 11.44 5.31 11.31
CA GLN A 148 10.93 5.96 12.52
C GLN A 148 9.61 6.69 12.24
N GLU A 149 9.48 7.41 11.13
CA GLU A 149 8.23 8.10 10.79
C GLU A 149 7.10 7.12 10.50
N LEU A 150 7.33 6.06 9.73
CA LEU A 150 6.34 5.00 9.51
C LEU A 150 5.91 4.34 10.83
N LYS A 151 6.83 4.19 11.80
CA LYS A 151 6.49 3.69 13.15
C LYS A 151 5.60 4.66 13.91
N LYS A 152 5.91 5.96 13.89
CA LYS A 152 5.13 7.04 14.55
C LYS A 152 3.72 7.14 13.98
N LEU A 153 3.58 6.99 12.67
CA LEU A 153 2.30 6.92 11.96
C LEU A 153 1.55 5.59 12.16
N ASN A 154 2.10 4.68 12.96
CA ASN A 154 1.55 3.33 13.22
C ASN A 154 1.35 2.49 11.95
N LYS A 155 2.15 2.72 10.90
CA LYS A 155 2.11 1.97 9.64
C LYS A 155 2.88 0.66 9.72
N ILE A 156 3.91 0.62 10.56
CA ILE A 156 4.70 -0.59 10.84
C ILE A 156 4.64 -0.98 12.32
N SER A 157 4.77 -2.28 12.59
CA SER A 157 4.80 -2.81 13.97
C SER A 157 6.13 -2.53 14.67
N LYS A 158 6.21 -2.84 15.96
CA LYS A 158 7.49 -2.79 16.70
C LYS A 158 8.48 -3.86 16.23
N GLN A 159 7.98 -4.98 15.69
CA GLN A 159 8.84 -6.03 15.16
C GLN A 159 9.44 -5.61 13.83
N ASP A 160 8.61 -5.08 12.92
CA ASP A 160 9.08 -4.57 11.62
C ASP A 160 10.19 -3.51 11.79
N LEU A 161 10.05 -2.59 12.76
CA LEU A 161 11.11 -1.63 13.08
C LEU A 161 12.45 -2.32 13.40
N LYS A 162 12.45 -3.37 14.22
CA LYS A 162 13.68 -4.10 14.60
C LYS A 162 14.29 -4.81 13.40
N ASP A 163 13.47 -5.43 12.57
CA ASP A 163 13.90 -6.16 11.39
C ASP A 163 14.55 -5.19 10.38
N ILE A 164 13.90 -4.05 10.12
CA ILE A 164 14.43 -3.00 9.25
C ILE A 164 15.73 -2.40 9.79
N THR A 165 15.83 -2.14 11.10
CA THR A 165 17.09 -1.67 11.71
C THR A 165 18.21 -2.69 11.53
N SER A 166 17.93 -3.99 11.67
CA SER A 166 18.91 -5.07 11.45
C SER A 166 19.40 -5.12 9.99
N TRP A 167 18.49 -5.02 9.04
CA TRP A 167 18.81 -4.96 7.60
C TRP A 167 19.58 -3.68 7.25
N GLY A 168 19.19 -2.54 7.83
CA GLY A 168 19.90 -1.27 7.68
C GLY A 168 21.34 -1.35 8.18
N GLY A 169 21.59 -2.03 9.30
CA GLY A 169 22.93 -2.33 9.80
C GLY A 169 23.76 -3.13 8.79
N THR A 170 23.17 -4.21 8.25
CA THR A 170 23.84 -5.06 7.23
C THR A 170 24.17 -4.27 5.96
N ARG A 171 23.27 -3.40 5.49
CA ARG A 171 23.54 -2.48 4.37
C ARG A 171 24.65 -1.50 4.71
N ASN A 172 24.68 -0.94 5.92
CA ASN A 172 25.71 0.02 6.31
C ASN A 172 27.10 -0.62 6.39
N ASP A 173 27.20 -1.84 6.93
CA ASP A 173 28.45 -2.61 6.89
C ASP A 173 28.94 -2.81 5.45
N ALA A 174 28.05 -3.18 4.54
CA ALA A 174 28.37 -3.32 3.12
C ALA A 174 28.76 -1.99 2.46
N ALA A 175 28.05 -0.89 2.73
CA ALA A 175 28.33 0.41 2.11
C ALA A 175 29.61 1.07 2.64
N HIS A 176 30.01 0.78 3.88
CA HIS A 176 31.19 1.35 4.52
C HIS A 176 32.43 0.46 4.45
N GLY A 177 32.32 -0.72 3.82
CA GLY A 177 33.44 -1.60 3.54
C GLY A 177 33.87 -2.50 4.68
N HIS A 178 32.97 -2.78 5.63
CA HIS A 178 33.15 -3.80 6.67
C HIS A 178 32.86 -5.19 6.08
N TRP A 179 33.64 -5.60 5.09
CA TRP A 179 33.37 -6.79 4.26
C TRP A 179 33.30 -8.09 5.08
N GLU A 180 34.05 -8.17 6.15
CA GLU A 180 34.05 -9.27 7.12
C GLU A 180 32.67 -9.49 7.77
N ASN A 181 31.86 -8.44 7.91
CA ASN A 181 30.52 -8.52 8.51
C ASN A 181 29.46 -9.01 7.52
N VAL A 182 29.76 -8.98 6.22
CA VAL A 182 28.82 -9.26 5.11
C VAL A 182 29.36 -10.29 4.11
N ASN A 183 30.41 -11.03 4.46
CA ASN A 183 30.99 -12.08 3.61
C ASN A 183 30.13 -13.35 3.56
N ASP A 184 29.27 -13.56 4.55
CA ASP A 184 28.34 -14.69 4.61
C ASP A 184 27.18 -14.47 3.65
N ARG A 185 27.27 -15.11 2.48
CA ARG A 185 26.25 -15.08 1.43
C ARG A 185 24.89 -15.59 1.92
N GLN A 186 24.86 -16.58 2.81
CA GLN A 186 23.60 -17.11 3.34
C GLN A 186 22.92 -16.08 4.24
N ARG A 187 23.69 -15.32 5.02
CA ARG A 187 23.16 -14.20 5.82
C ARG A 187 22.54 -13.12 4.92
N ILE A 188 23.17 -12.76 3.81
CA ILE A 188 22.60 -11.79 2.85
C ILE A 188 21.37 -12.36 2.14
N LYS A 189 21.33 -13.68 1.89
CA LYS A 189 20.13 -14.34 1.36
C LYS A 189 18.94 -14.22 2.30
N LEU A 190 19.15 -14.43 3.59
CA LEU A 190 18.10 -14.24 4.60
C LEU A 190 17.64 -12.78 4.70
N MET A 191 18.55 -11.81 4.50
CA MET A 191 18.18 -10.40 4.38
C MET A 191 17.27 -10.15 3.17
N LEU A 192 17.63 -10.67 1.98
CA LEU A 192 16.82 -10.57 0.77
C LEU A 192 15.41 -11.16 0.98
N GLU A 193 15.32 -12.38 1.52
CA GLU A 193 14.06 -13.06 1.81
C GLU A 193 13.21 -12.27 2.81
N GLY A 194 13.84 -11.75 3.87
CA GLY A 194 13.17 -10.93 4.88
C GLY A 194 12.59 -9.63 4.30
N VAL A 195 13.35 -8.93 3.47
CA VAL A 195 12.91 -7.71 2.79
C VAL A 195 11.78 -7.98 1.81
N ASN A 196 11.88 -9.06 1.01
CA ASN A 196 10.81 -9.49 0.10
C ASN A 196 9.50 -9.77 0.85
N LEU A 197 9.57 -10.50 1.97
CA LEU A 197 8.39 -10.79 2.79
C LEU A 197 7.79 -9.52 3.40
N PHE A 198 8.64 -8.60 3.88
CA PHE A 198 8.19 -7.31 4.40
C PHE A 198 7.49 -6.48 3.32
N MET A 199 8.08 -6.33 2.13
CA MET A 199 7.48 -5.54 1.05
C MET A 199 6.16 -6.13 0.59
N ARG A 200 6.07 -7.46 0.42
CA ARG A 200 4.82 -8.13 0.03
C ARG A 200 3.69 -7.87 1.03
N LYS A 201 3.99 -8.01 2.33
CA LYS A 201 3.05 -7.72 3.43
C LYS A 201 2.45 -6.31 3.34
N TYR A 202 3.20 -5.34 2.82
CA TYR A 202 2.80 -3.92 2.75
C TYR A 202 2.50 -3.41 1.33
N SER A 203 2.49 -4.29 0.33
CA SER A 203 2.11 -3.98 -1.05
C SER A 203 0.73 -4.52 -1.42
N GLU A 204 0.27 -5.59 -0.76
CA GLU A 204 -1.02 -6.24 -1.04
C GLU A 204 -2.16 -5.78 -0.08
N GLY A 205 -1.79 -4.97 0.93
CA GLY A 205 -2.62 -4.57 2.08
C GLY A 205 -3.47 -3.33 1.85
#